data_AF-A0A510I9S8-F1
#
_entry.id   AF-A0A510I9S8-F1
#
_cell.length_a   1.000
_cell.length_b   1.000
_cell.length_c   1.000
_cell.angle_alpha   90.00
_cell.angle_beta   90.00
_cell.angle_gamma   90.00
#
_symmetry.space_group_name_H-M   'P 1'
#
loop_
_entity.id
_entity.type
_entity.pdbx_description
1 polymer ?
#
loop_
_entity_poly.entity_id
_entity_poly.type
_entity_poly.pdbx_seq_one_letter_code
_entity_poly.pdbx_strand_id
1 'polypeptide(L)'
;MYLRVDTVEQGLRDLCNVKVEGEGYRLSYRVIRDNLELGVSCIADSCNPIELTRQEWQQVAESVDARFVNIEVCCSDSDEHEYRVNTRPSEVANLRLPDWSQVRNRHYEAWKGNVIRIDTSGQQIETSFSELVDKLGI
;
A
#
# COMPACT_ATOMS: atom_id res chain seq x y z
N MET A 1 -0.69 11.85 -8.82
CA MET A 1 0.60 11.64 -8.14
C MET A 1 0.61 10.25 -7.52
N TYR A 2 1.74 9.54 -7.59
CA TYR A 2 1.89 8.20 -7.02
C TYR A 2 2.98 8.24 -5.96
N LEU A 3 2.72 7.60 -4.81
CA LEU A 3 3.67 7.44 -3.72
C LEU A 3 3.71 5.97 -3.31
N ARG A 4 4.92 5.42 -3.25
CA ARG A 4 5.20 4.08 -2.72
C ARG A 4 5.89 4.18 -1.37
N VAL A 5 5.28 3.64 -0.31
CA VAL A 5 5.82 3.75 1.05
C VAL A 5 7.18 3.04 1.19
N ASP A 6 7.37 1.88 0.55
CA ASP A 6 8.65 1.16 0.54
C ASP A 6 9.81 2.05 0.04
N THR A 7 9.56 2.88 -0.98
CA THR A 7 10.57 3.81 -1.51
C THR A 7 10.91 4.89 -0.51
N VAL A 8 9.90 5.45 0.17
CA VAL A 8 10.12 6.49 1.19
C VAL A 8 10.89 5.91 2.38
N GLU A 9 10.47 4.75 2.89
CA GLU A 9 11.15 4.12 4.02
C GLU A 9 12.56 3.67 3.69
N GLN A 10 12.79 3.06 2.52
CA GLN A 10 14.13 2.65 2.13
C GLN A 10 15.03 3.87 1.90
N GLY A 11 14.51 4.95 1.32
CA GLY A 11 15.24 6.20 1.20
C GLY A 11 15.68 6.78 2.55
N LEU A 12 14.81 6.73 3.56
CA LEU A 12 15.17 7.13 4.94
C LEU A 12 16.30 6.26 5.51
N ARG A 13 16.25 4.94 5.30
CA ARG A 13 17.33 4.03 5.75
C ARG A 13 18.65 4.36 5.06
N ASP A 14 18.62 4.54 3.76
CA ASP A 14 19.82 4.78 2.94
C ASP A 14 20.45 6.15 3.19
N LEU A 15 19.63 7.20 3.28
CA LEU A 15 20.12 8.59 3.38
C LEU A 15 20.42 9.01 4.82
N CYS A 16 19.68 8.48 5.79
CA CYS A 16 19.76 8.94 7.18
C CYS A 16 20.35 7.90 8.14
N ASN A 17 20.52 6.64 7.70
CA ASN A 17 21.03 5.55 8.53
C ASN A 17 20.25 5.38 9.84
N VAL A 18 18.92 5.45 9.76
CA VAL A 18 18.00 5.32 10.89
C VAL A 18 17.17 4.03 10.78
N LYS A 19 16.76 3.51 11.93
CA LYS A 19 15.71 2.49 11.97
C LYS A 19 14.38 3.20 11.70
N VAL A 20 13.67 2.75 10.66
CA VAL A 20 12.37 3.27 10.26
C VAL A 20 11.27 2.34 10.76
N GLU A 21 10.29 2.89 11.47
CA GLU A 21 9.13 2.17 11.99
C GLU A 21 7.81 2.78 11.51
N GLY A 22 7.66 4.10 11.57
CA GLY A 22 6.44 4.81 11.13
C GLY A 22 6.71 6.16 10.45
N GLU A 23 7.99 6.56 10.37
CA GLU A 23 8.43 7.81 9.76
C GLU A 23 8.07 7.86 8.28
N GLY A 24 8.17 6.73 7.57
CA GLY A 24 7.80 6.64 6.16
C GLY A 24 6.34 7.01 5.91
N TYR A 25 5.42 6.43 6.69
CA TYR A 25 4.01 6.77 6.64
C TYR A 25 3.77 8.25 6.95
N ARG A 26 4.33 8.78 8.05
CA ARG A 26 4.13 10.17 8.46
C ARG A 26 4.65 11.19 7.45
N LEU A 27 5.77 10.91 6.80
CA LEU A 27 6.26 11.75 5.70
C LEU A 27 5.35 11.63 4.48
N SER A 28 4.91 10.41 4.15
CA SER A 28 4.04 10.15 3.01
C SER A 28 2.68 10.85 3.14
N TYR A 29 2.10 10.87 4.34
CA TYR A 29 0.88 11.62 4.66
C TYR A 29 1.01 13.10 4.29
N ARG A 30 2.14 13.73 4.66
CA ARG A 30 2.39 15.15 4.40
C ARG A 30 2.52 15.42 2.90
N VAL A 31 3.29 14.60 2.20
CA VAL A 31 3.48 14.74 0.74
C VAL A 31 2.16 14.56 0.00
N ILE A 32 1.35 13.57 0.38
CA ILE A 32 0.06 13.32 -0.25
C ILE A 32 -0.92 14.47 0.05
N ARG A 33 -1.00 14.94 1.30
CA ARG A 33 -1.84 16.09 1.67
C ARG A 33 -1.51 17.32 0.83
N ASP A 34 -0.23 17.70 0.76
CA ASP A 34 0.20 18.89 0.01
C ASP A 34 -0.17 18.77 -1.50
N ASN A 35 -0.16 17.56 -2.08
CA ASN A 35 -0.60 17.35 -3.46
C ASN A 35 -2.13 17.40 -3.61
N LEU A 36 -2.88 16.88 -2.64
CA LEU A 36 -4.34 16.96 -2.62
C LEU A 36 -4.81 18.42 -2.48
N GLU A 37 -4.14 19.25 -1.67
CA GLU A 37 -4.41 20.70 -1.56
C GLU A 37 -4.25 21.43 -2.90
N LEU A 38 -3.35 20.95 -3.75
CA LEU A 38 -3.15 21.45 -5.11
C LEU A 38 -4.16 20.91 -6.13
N GLY A 39 -5.14 20.11 -5.68
CA GLY A 39 -6.15 19.47 -6.54
C GLY A 39 -5.63 18.27 -7.34
N VAL A 40 -4.45 17.72 -6.99
CA VAL A 40 -3.86 16.58 -7.69
C VAL A 40 -4.35 15.27 -7.06
N SER A 41 -5.03 14.43 -7.85
CA SER A 41 -5.40 13.08 -7.42
C SER A 41 -4.16 12.25 -7.07
N CYS A 42 -4.21 11.54 -5.95
CA CYS A 42 -3.07 10.80 -5.40
C CYS A 42 -3.36 9.30 -5.24
N ILE A 43 -2.31 8.48 -5.36
CA ILE A 43 -2.32 7.04 -5.07
C ILE A 43 -1.21 6.79 -4.03
N ALA A 44 -1.59 6.23 -2.88
CA ALA A 44 -0.66 5.79 -1.84
C ALA A 44 -0.59 4.26 -1.79
N ASP A 45 0.53 3.70 -2.21
CA ASP A 45 0.80 2.27 -2.26
C ASP A 45 1.63 1.84 -1.06
N SER A 46 1.06 0.97 -0.24
CA SER A 46 1.64 0.51 1.02
C SER A 46 1.06 -0.82 1.47
N CYS A 47 1.89 -1.64 2.11
CA CYS A 47 1.37 -2.73 2.92
C CYS A 47 0.76 -2.13 4.19
N ASN A 48 -0.57 -1.98 4.20
CA ASN A 48 -1.32 -1.23 5.22
C ASN A 48 -2.18 -2.17 6.11
N PRO A 49 -1.58 -2.96 7.01
CA PRO A 49 -2.25 -4.09 7.64
C PRO A 49 -3.11 -3.73 8.85
N ILE A 50 -2.93 -2.56 9.47
CA ILE A 50 -3.64 -2.18 10.70
C ILE A 50 -4.63 -1.04 10.48
N GLU A 51 -5.67 -0.99 11.30
CA GLU A 51 -6.73 0.02 11.22
C GLU A 51 -6.19 1.43 11.44
N LEU A 52 -5.24 1.61 12.36
CA LEU A 52 -4.63 2.91 12.68
C LEU A 52 -4.12 3.62 11.42
N THR A 53 -3.25 2.97 10.64
CA THR A 53 -2.63 3.58 9.45
C THR A 53 -3.63 3.76 8.30
N ARG A 54 -4.68 2.92 8.22
CA ARG A 54 -5.80 3.11 7.28
C ARG A 54 -6.61 4.35 7.63
N GLN A 55 -6.91 4.58 8.91
CA GLN A 55 -7.62 5.77 9.37
C GLN A 55 -6.77 7.03 9.16
N GLU A 56 -5.46 6.98 9.43
CA GLU A 56 -4.56 8.11 9.17
C GLU A 56 -4.52 8.48 7.68
N TRP A 57 -4.51 7.52 6.76
CA TRP A 57 -4.63 7.80 5.32
C TRP A 57 -5.97 8.47 4.95
N GLN A 58 -7.08 8.04 5.54
CA GLN A 58 -8.39 8.64 5.29
C GLN A 58 -8.44 10.08 5.82
N GLN A 59 -7.92 10.31 7.02
CA GLN A 59 -7.83 11.64 7.63
C GLN A 59 -7.02 12.61 6.78
N VAL A 60 -5.98 12.15 6.08
CA VAL A 60 -5.23 13.00 5.13
C VAL A 60 -6.15 13.54 4.03
N ALA A 61 -6.97 12.69 3.40
CA ALA A 61 -7.90 13.13 2.37
C ALA A 61 -9.03 14.00 2.93
N GLU A 62 -9.61 13.58 4.06
CA GLU A 62 -10.70 14.31 4.73
C GLU A 62 -10.24 15.71 5.19
N SER A 63 -8.99 15.87 5.62
CA SER A 63 -8.46 17.15 6.11
C SER A 63 -8.42 18.26 5.04
N VAL A 64 -8.55 17.89 3.77
CA VAL A 64 -8.53 18.79 2.61
C VAL A 64 -9.79 18.64 1.75
N ASP A 65 -10.86 18.09 2.33
CA ASP A 65 -12.15 17.82 1.68
C ASP A 65 -12.04 16.97 0.39
N ALA A 66 -10.99 16.16 0.29
CA ALA A 66 -10.80 15.24 -0.83
C ALA A 66 -11.58 13.94 -0.63
N ARG A 67 -12.09 13.38 -1.73
CA ARG A 67 -12.65 12.03 -1.74
C ARG A 67 -11.53 11.00 -1.70
N PHE A 68 -11.76 9.89 -1.01
CA PHE A 68 -10.85 8.74 -0.98
C PHE A 68 -11.58 7.45 -1.35
N VAL A 69 -10.80 6.47 -1.80
CA VAL A 69 -11.25 5.10 -2.04
C VAL A 69 -10.19 4.16 -1.46
N ASN A 70 -10.61 3.22 -0.61
CA ASN A 70 -9.73 2.17 -0.13
C ASN A 70 -9.75 0.98 -1.10
N ILE A 71 -8.56 0.51 -1.47
CA ILE A 71 -8.37 -0.67 -2.31
C ILE A 71 -7.47 -1.65 -1.53
N GLU A 72 -7.96 -2.87 -1.34
CA GLU A 72 -7.21 -3.98 -0.75
C GLU A 72 -6.86 -4.96 -1.86
N VAL A 73 -5.57 -5.08 -2.17
CA VAL A 73 -5.04 -6.09 -3.09
C VAL A 73 -4.55 -7.28 -2.26
N CYS A 74 -5.09 -8.46 -2.53
CA CYS A 74 -4.72 -9.69 -1.84
C CYS A 74 -4.43 -10.83 -2.83
N CYS A 75 -3.90 -11.93 -2.30
CA CYS A 75 -3.77 -13.20 -3.00
C CYS A 75 -4.29 -14.26 -2.03
N SER A 76 -5.46 -14.83 -2.32
CA SER A 76 -6.11 -15.81 -1.43
C SER A 76 -5.48 -17.21 -1.46
N ASP A 77 -4.76 -17.55 -2.53
CA ASP A 77 -3.97 -18.78 -2.62
C ASP A 77 -2.63 -18.59 -1.90
N SER A 78 -2.44 -19.33 -0.81
CA SER A 78 -1.26 -19.27 0.04
C SER A 78 0.00 -19.79 -0.67
N ASP A 79 -0.11 -20.82 -1.50
CA ASP A 79 1.04 -21.42 -2.18
C ASP A 79 1.51 -20.48 -3.30
N GLU A 80 0.58 -19.87 -4.01
CA GLU A 80 0.88 -18.84 -5.00
C GLU A 80 1.49 -17.59 -4.35
N HIS A 81 0.94 -17.13 -3.22
CA HIS A 81 1.48 -15.97 -2.50
C HIS A 81 2.90 -16.25 -1.98
N GLU A 82 3.14 -17.42 -1.39
CA GLU A 82 4.48 -17.84 -0.96
C GLU A 82 5.45 -17.87 -2.13
N TYR A 83 5.05 -18.47 -3.25
CA TYR A 83 5.86 -18.51 -4.46
C TYR A 83 6.22 -17.08 -4.92
N ARG A 84 5.25 -16.17 -5.01
CA ARG A 84 5.47 -14.77 -5.41
C ARG A 84 6.39 -14.03 -4.44
N VAL A 85 6.25 -14.23 -3.12
CA VAL A 85 7.13 -13.61 -2.10
C VAL A 85 8.58 -14.07 -2.28
N ASN A 86 8.78 -15.36 -2.51
CA ASN A 86 10.11 -15.96 -2.59
C ASN A 86 10.82 -15.71 -3.92
N THR A 87 10.08 -15.42 -5.01
CA THR A 87 10.65 -15.33 -6.36
C THR A 87 10.68 -13.91 -6.93
N ARG A 88 9.87 -12.98 -6.42
CA ARG A 88 9.84 -11.61 -6.96
C ARG A 88 11.17 -10.89 -6.76
N PRO A 89 11.61 -10.09 -7.75
CA PRO A 89 12.73 -9.18 -7.54
C PRO A 89 12.30 -8.03 -6.62
N SER A 90 13.27 -7.44 -5.91
CA SER A 90 13.05 -6.15 -5.25
C SER A 90 13.15 -5.04 -6.29
N GLU A 91 12.10 -4.23 -6.41
CA GLU A 91 12.08 -3.06 -7.31
C GLU A 91 12.63 -1.79 -6.65
N VAL A 92 12.89 -1.83 -5.35
CA VAL A 92 13.46 -0.72 -4.58
C VAL A 92 14.91 -1.08 -4.25
N ALA A 93 15.86 -0.25 -4.72
CA ALA A 93 17.28 -0.45 -4.47
C ALA A 93 17.56 -0.59 -2.96
N ASN A 94 18.45 -1.50 -2.58
CA ASN A 94 18.84 -1.81 -1.19
C ASN A 94 17.73 -2.36 -0.27
N LEU A 95 16.46 -2.39 -0.70
CA LEU A 95 15.36 -2.95 0.09
C LEU A 95 15.48 -4.47 0.15
N ARG A 96 15.62 -4.98 1.38
CA ARG A 96 15.49 -6.42 1.66
C ARG A 96 14.01 -6.76 1.80
N LEU A 97 13.52 -7.62 0.91
CA LEU A 97 12.15 -8.12 0.95
C LEU A 97 11.94 -9.02 2.18
N PRO A 98 10.70 -9.07 2.72
CA PRO A 98 10.38 -10.01 3.78
C PRO A 98 10.41 -11.45 3.27
N ASP A 99 10.80 -12.38 4.13
CA ASP A 99 10.60 -13.80 3.87
C ASP A 99 9.13 -14.23 4.09
N TRP A 100 8.79 -15.45 3.68
CA TRP A 100 7.43 -15.95 3.81
C TRP A 100 6.93 -16.02 5.27
N SER A 101 7.80 -16.38 6.22
CA SER A 101 7.44 -16.43 7.64
C SER A 101 7.07 -15.04 8.16
N GLN A 102 7.81 -14.02 7.78
CA GLN A 102 7.53 -12.62 8.13
C GLN A 102 6.24 -12.10 7.50
N VAL A 103 5.89 -12.56 6.28
CA VAL A 103 4.61 -12.24 5.65
C VAL A 103 3.46 -12.90 6.39
N ARG A 104 3.55 -14.21 6.65
CA ARG A 104 2.49 -14.98 7.31
C ARG A 104 2.22 -14.55 8.75
N ASN A 105 3.28 -14.21 9.49
CA ASN A 105 3.19 -13.81 10.89
C ASN A 105 2.92 -12.30 11.08
N ARG A 106 2.72 -11.55 9.98
CA ARG A 106 2.41 -10.12 10.06
C ARG A 106 1.05 -9.93 10.72
N HIS A 107 0.99 -9.08 11.74
CA HIS A 107 -0.26 -8.67 12.35
C HIS A 107 -1.14 -7.98 11.30
N TYR A 108 -2.39 -8.42 11.17
CA TYR A 108 -3.35 -7.92 10.20
C TYR A 108 -4.70 -7.73 10.87
N GLU A 109 -5.29 -6.55 10.68
CA GLU A 109 -6.61 -6.20 11.21
C GLU A 109 -7.64 -6.21 10.08
N ALA A 110 -8.76 -6.88 10.33
CA ALA A 110 -9.86 -6.95 9.37
C ALA A 110 -10.43 -5.55 9.09
N TRP A 111 -10.80 -5.31 7.84
CA TRP A 111 -11.48 -4.08 7.43
C TRP A 111 -12.85 -3.96 8.11
N LYS A 112 -13.14 -2.80 8.71
CA LYS A 112 -14.45 -2.47 9.30
C LYS A 112 -15.33 -1.60 8.41
N GLY A 113 -14.76 -0.97 7.39
CA GLY A 113 -15.44 -0.09 6.45
C GLY A 113 -15.45 -0.63 5.02
N ASN A 114 -16.02 0.16 4.10
CA ASN A 114 -16.05 -0.18 2.69
C ASN A 114 -14.64 -0.15 2.09
N VAL A 115 -14.31 -1.23 1.39
CA VAL A 115 -13.05 -1.40 0.67
C VAL A 115 -13.32 -2.17 -0.62
N ILE A 116 -12.71 -1.72 -1.72
CA ILE A 116 -12.67 -2.51 -2.94
C ILE A 116 -11.60 -3.57 -2.77
N ARG A 117 -12.01 -4.85 -2.74
CA ARG A 117 -11.07 -5.97 -2.72
C ARG A 117 -10.79 -6.46 -4.12
N ILE A 118 -9.52 -6.68 -4.43
CA ILE A 118 -9.04 -7.31 -5.65
C ILE A 118 -8.19 -8.52 -5.23
N ASP A 119 -8.71 -9.71 -5.50
CA ASP A 119 -7.98 -10.96 -5.28
C ASP A 119 -7.26 -11.37 -6.56
N THR A 120 -5.94 -11.38 -6.49
CA THR A 120 -5.05 -11.64 -7.62
C THR A 120 -4.69 -13.13 -7.76
N SER A 121 -5.26 -13.99 -6.91
CA SER A 121 -5.06 -15.45 -6.97
C SER A 121 -5.50 -16.03 -8.32
N GLY A 122 -4.61 -16.74 -9.00
CA GLY A 122 -4.83 -17.32 -10.32
C GLY A 122 -5.12 -16.32 -11.44
N GLN A 123 -5.00 -15.01 -11.18
CA GLN A 123 -5.32 -13.96 -12.15
C GLN A 123 -4.08 -13.40 -12.83
N GLN A 124 -4.25 -13.01 -14.10
CA GLN A 124 -3.33 -12.12 -14.79
C GLN A 124 -3.58 -10.67 -14.35
N ILE A 125 -2.55 -9.82 -14.50
CA ILE A 125 -2.62 -8.40 -14.11
C ILE A 125 -3.79 -7.69 -14.79
N GLU A 126 -4.00 -7.95 -16.09
CA GLU A 126 -5.05 -7.32 -16.89
C GLU A 126 -6.45 -7.67 -16.39
N THR A 127 -6.66 -8.90 -15.90
CA THR A 127 -7.93 -9.34 -15.33
C THR A 127 -8.21 -8.59 -14.03
N SER A 128 -7.23 -8.56 -13.11
CA SER A 128 -7.37 -7.86 -11.84
C SER A 128 -7.55 -6.35 -12.03
N PHE A 129 -6.87 -5.78 -13.04
CA PHE A 129 -7.00 -4.37 -13.39
C PHE A 129 -8.38 -4.04 -13.95
N SER A 130 -8.91 -4.85 -14.88
CA SER A 130 -10.26 -4.69 -15.41
C SER A 130 -11.30 -4.76 -14.29
N GLU A 131 -11.18 -5.73 -13.40
CA GLU A 131 -12.07 -5.87 -12.23
C GLU A 131 -12.03 -4.64 -11.32
N LEU A 132 -10.84 -4.06 -11.11
CA LEU A 132 -10.69 -2.84 -10.32
C LEU A 132 -11.36 -1.64 -11.00
N VAL A 133 -11.17 -1.47 -12.31
CA VAL A 133 -11.77 -0.39 -13.09
C VAL A 133 -13.31 -0.48 -13.03
N ASP A 134 -13.86 -1.68 -13.25
CA ASP A 134 -15.31 -1.92 -13.15
C ASP A 134 -15.86 -1.57 -11.76
N LYS A 135 -15.15 -1.95 -10.69
CA LYS A 135 -15.54 -1.64 -9.30
C LYS A 135 -15.41 -0.16 -8.93
N LEU A 136 -14.50 0.56 -9.58
CA LEU A 136 -14.35 2.01 -9.42
C LEU A 136 -15.40 2.80 -10.22
N GLY A 137 -16.01 2.18 -11.23
CA GLY A 137 -17.00 2.81 -12.09
C GLY A 137 -16.42 3.90 -12.99
N ILE A 138 -15.18 3.70 -13.47
CA ILE A 138 -14.46 4.62 -14.37
C ILE A 138 -14.16 3.98 -15.73
#